data_AF-A0A4S2MUK4-F1
#
_entry.id   AF-A0A4S2MUK4-F1
#
_cell.length_a   1.000
_cell.length_b   1.000
_cell.length_c   1.000
_cell.angle_alpha   90.00
_cell.angle_beta   90.00
_cell.angle_gamma   90.00
#
_symmetry.space_group_name_H-M   'P 1'
#
loop_
_entity.id
_entity.type
_entity.pdbx_description
1 polymer ?
#
loop_
_entity_poly.entity_id
_entity_poly.type
_entity_poly.pdbx_seq_one_letter_code
_entity_poly.pdbx_strand_id
1 'polypeptide(L)'
;MGALRKVKTKRMTRALDQVYGDLRNPRQLQQLKESIPDEDKPALGTYHCIECSKYFEQEHNLVQHRRGKNHKRRVRLLLEEPYSQKEAEAAAGIGAVDFYTAKEARAEAAQNKMDVDVSV
;
A
#
# COMPACT_ATOMS: atom_id res chain seq x y z
N MET A 1 0.62 -20.42 22.87
CA MET A 1 0.92 -19.94 21.49
C MET A 1 0.48 -21.01 20.51
N GLY A 2 -0.57 -20.77 19.72
CA GLY A 2 -1.11 -21.75 18.77
C GLY A 2 -0.19 -21.99 17.55
N ALA A 3 -0.65 -22.81 16.60
CA ALA A 3 0.13 -23.15 15.41
C ALA A 3 0.36 -21.92 14.51
N LEU A 4 1.58 -21.36 14.52
CA LEU A 4 2.05 -20.20 13.74
C LEU A 4 2.15 -20.43 12.22
N ARG A 5 1.42 -21.39 11.64
CA ARG A 5 1.58 -21.80 10.24
C ARG A 5 1.35 -20.67 9.22
N LYS A 6 0.50 -19.70 9.55
CA LYS A 6 0.12 -18.58 8.67
C LYS A 6 1.14 -17.43 8.66
N VAL A 7 1.90 -17.24 9.73
CA VAL A 7 2.79 -16.08 9.93
C VAL A 7 4.25 -16.42 9.58
N LYS A 8 4.49 -17.57 8.94
CA LYS A 8 5.84 -17.98 8.54
C LYS A 8 6.34 -17.13 7.38
N THR A 9 7.64 -16.88 7.35
CA THR A 9 8.35 -16.12 6.29
C THR A 9 8.02 -16.60 4.88
N LYS A 10 7.96 -17.93 4.66
CA LYS A 10 7.59 -18.53 3.35
C LYS A 10 6.16 -18.25 2.86
N ARG A 11 5.29 -17.69 3.69
CA ARG A 11 3.89 -17.33 3.37
C ARG A 11 3.59 -15.87 3.69
N MET A 12 4.64 -15.06 3.85
CA MET A 12 4.53 -13.66 4.20
C MET A 12 3.83 -12.90 3.06
N THR A 13 2.81 -12.15 3.41
CA THR A 13 2.13 -11.25 2.46
C THR A 13 2.87 -9.93 2.36
N ARG A 14 2.70 -9.21 1.24
CA ARG A 14 3.22 -7.86 1.06
C ARG A 14 2.77 -6.93 2.20
N ALA A 15 3.72 -6.20 2.77
CA ALA A 15 3.48 -5.33 3.91
C ALA A 15 2.73 -4.05 3.49
N LEU A 16 2.12 -3.34 4.45
CA LEU A 16 1.27 -2.18 4.19
C LEU A 16 2.06 -0.98 3.66
N ASP A 17 3.23 -0.73 4.24
CA ASP A 17 4.22 0.28 3.85
C ASP A 17 4.71 0.09 2.40
N GLN A 18 4.97 -1.16 2.01
CA GLN A 18 5.36 -1.50 0.64
C GLN A 18 4.25 -1.15 -0.36
N VAL A 19 3.00 -1.55 -0.05
CA VAL A 19 1.84 -1.25 -0.90
C VAL A 19 1.58 0.25 -0.98
N TYR A 20 1.75 0.97 0.13
CA TYR A 20 1.63 2.43 0.16
C TYR A 20 2.66 3.10 -0.77
N GLY A 21 3.90 2.61 -0.77
CA GLY A 21 4.94 3.05 -1.70
C GLY A 21 4.59 2.80 -3.17
N ASP A 22 4.04 1.62 -3.48
CA ASP A 22 3.64 1.26 -4.84
C ASP A 22 2.54 2.19 -5.39
N LEU A 23 1.55 2.52 -4.54
CA LEU A 23 0.44 3.40 -4.92
C LEU A 23 0.91 4.84 -5.22
N ARG A 24 1.96 5.30 -4.53
CA ARG A 24 2.50 6.65 -4.71
C ARG A 24 3.38 6.79 -5.96
N ASN A 25 3.89 5.68 -6.48
CA ASN A 25 4.83 5.64 -7.61
C ASN A 25 4.09 5.29 -8.92
N PRO A 26 3.73 6.27 -9.77
CA PRO A 26 3.00 6.00 -11.01
C PRO A 26 3.77 5.10 -11.98
N ARG A 27 5.11 5.21 -11.97
CA ARG A 27 6.00 4.37 -12.80
C ARG A 27 5.89 2.89 -12.46
N GLN A 28 5.78 2.53 -11.18
CA GLN A 28 5.64 1.14 -10.75
C GLN A 28 4.27 0.58 -11.16
N LEU A 29 3.23 1.40 -11.11
CA LEU A 29 1.89 1.02 -11.58
C LEU A 29 1.87 0.78 -13.09
N GLN A 30 2.59 1.61 -13.87
CA GLN A 30 2.74 1.41 -15.32
C GLN A 30 3.49 0.10 -15.62
N GLN A 31 4.64 -0.12 -14.99
CA GLN A 31 5.42 -1.35 -15.14
C GLN A 31 4.61 -2.60 -14.79
N LEU A 32 3.79 -2.54 -13.74
CA LEU A 32 2.91 -3.66 -13.37
C LEU A 32 1.89 -3.96 -14.47
N LYS A 33 1.30 -2.93 -15.08
CA LYS A 33 0.35 -3.10 -16.19
C LYS A 33 1.03 -3.65 -17.44
N GLU A 34 2.25 -3.20 -17.73
CA GLU A 34 3.05 -3.66 -18.87
C GLU A 34 3.53 -5.11 -18.69
N SER A 35 3.73 -5.56 -17.45
CA SER A 35 4.19 -6.93 -17.14
C SER A 35 3.15 -8.03 -17.37
N ILE A 36 1.93 -7.68 -17.77
CA ILE A 36 0.86 -8.62 -18.11
C ILE A 36 1.00 -8.93 -19.61
N PRO A 37 1.14 -10.19 -20.06
CA PRO A 37 0.74 -11.44 -19.41
C PRO A 37 1.87 -12.22 -18.70
N ASP A 38 1.56 -12.78 -17.53
CA ASP A 38 2.48 -13.61 -16.73
C ASP A 38 1.84 -14.99 -16.45
N GLU A 39 2.42 -16.04 -17.04
CA GLU A 39 1.92 -17.42 -17.02
C GLU A 39 1.87 -18.06 -15.62
N ASP A 40 2.71 -17.60 -14.68
CA ASP A 40 2.76 -18.14 -13.33
C ASP A 40 1.63 -17.62 -12.43
N LYS A 41 0.93 -16.57 -12.87
CA LYS A 41 -0.14 -15.90 -12.11
C LYS A 41 -1.52 -16.32 -12.62
N PRO A 42 -2.53 -16.38 -11.73
CA PRO A 42 -3.88 -16.70 -12.15
C PRO A 42 -4.37 -15.66 -13.15
N ALA A 43 -5.09 -16.13 -14.18
CA ALA A 43 -5.57 -15.32 -15.30
C ALA A 43 -4.50 -14.46 -15.99
N LEU A 44 -3.27 -14.97 -16.08
CA LEU A 44 -2.13 -14.26 -16.68
C LEU A 44 -1.79 -12.95 -15.98
N GLY A 45 -2.23 -12.77 -14.73
CA GLY A 45 -2.05 -11.54 -13.95
C GLY A 45 -3.01 -10.40 -14.29
N THR A 46 -3.98 -10.61 -15.19
CA THR A 46 -4.91 -9.56 -15.64
C THR A 46 -5.78 -9.00 -14.52
N TYR A 47 -6.34 -9.86 -13.66
CA TYR A 47 -7.20 -9.43 -12.56
C TYR A 47 -6.43 -9.27 -11.25
N HIS A 48 -5.74 -8.14 -11.10
CA HIS A 48 -4.95 -7.82 -9.91
C HIS A 48 -5.58 -6.73 -9.03
N CYS A 49 -5.59 -6.96 -7.71
CA CYS A 49 -5.90 -5.93 -6.71
C CYS A 49 -4.60 -5.45 -6.05
N ILE A 50 -4.20 -4.21 -6.34
CA ILE A 50 -2.94 -3.61 -5.88
C ILE A 50 -2.90 -3.49 -4.36
N GLU A 51 -3.96 -2.97 -3.76
CA GLU A 51 -4.06 -2.69 -2.31
C GLU A 51 -3.92 -3.96 -1.44
N CYS A 52 -4.45 -5.08 -1.94
CA CYS A 52 -4.38 -6.37 -1.26
C CYS A 52 -3.23 -7.25 -1.79
N SER A 53 -2.57 -6.83 -2.87
CA SER A 53 -1.55 -7.59 -3.61
C SER A 53 -1.99 -9.02 -3.92
N LYS A 54 -3.22 -9.15 -4.46
CA LYS A 54 -3.82 -10.46 -4.80
C LYS A 54 -4.25 -10.50 -6.25
N TYR A 55 -4.02 -11.65 -6.87
CA TYR A 55 -4.49 -11.96 -8.21
C TYR A 55 -5.72 -12.86 -8.16
N PHE A 56 -6.60 -12.72 -9.13
CA PHE A 56 -7.86 -13.46 -9.24
C PHE A 56 -7.96 -14.12 -10.62
N GLU A 57 -8.78 -15.15 -10.71
CA GLU A 57 -8.97 -15.92 -11.95
C GLU A 57 -9.96 -15.24 -12.93
N GLN A 58 -10.89 -14.42 -12.41
CA GLN A 58 -11.95 -13.81 -13.20
C GLN A 58 -12.28 -12.40 -12.69
N GLU A 59 -12.89 -11.58 -13.56
CA GLU A 59 -13.30 -10.22 -13.21
C GLU A 59 -14.33 -10.19 -12.07
N HIS A 60 -15.31 -11.11 -12.08
CA HIS A 60 -16.36 -11.16 -11.07
C HIS A 60 -15.79 -11.29 -9.65
N ASN A 61 -14.71 -12.09 -9.50
CA ASN A 61 -14.01 -12.29 -8.24
C ASN A 61 -13.34 -11.02 -7.75
N LEU A 62 -12.72 -10.25 -8.66
CA LEU A 62 -12.10 -8.96 -8.34
C LEU A 62 -13.16 -7.95 -7.86
N VAL A 63 -14.30 -7.88 -8.54
CA VAL A 63 -15.41 -6.99 -8.18
C VAL A 63 -16.00 -7.36 -6.82
N GLN A 64 -16.23 -8.66 -6.58
CA GLN A 64 -16.73 -9.13 -5.28
C GLN A 64 -15.71 -8.89 -4.15
N HIS A 65 -14.41 -9.10 -4.43
CA HIS A 65 -13.33 -8.80 -3.49
C HIS A 65 -13.36 -7.33 -3.06
N ARG A 66 -13.48 -6.40 -4.01
CA ARG A 66 -13.53 -4.95 -3.74
C ARG A 66 -14.73 -4.56 -2.86
N ARG A 67 -15.87 -5.23 -3.03
CA ARG A 67 -17.08 -5.00 -2.20
C ARG A 67 -16.95 -5.54 -0.78
N GLY A 68 -16.06 -6.52 -0.57
CA GLY A 68 -15.87 -7.24 0.69
C GLY A 68 -15.28 -6.40 1.83
N LYS A 69 -15.56 -6.83 3.07
CA LYS A 69 -15.10 -6.14 4.30
C LYS A 69 -13.57 -6.10 4.44
N ASN A 70 -12.88 -7.16 4.01
CA ASN A 70 -11.42 -7.24 4.11
C ASN A 70 -10.72 -6.19 3.26
N HIS A 71 -11.20 -5.99 2.03
CA HIS A 71 -10.67 -4.98 1.13
C HIS A 71 -10.95 -3.57 1.68
N LYS A 72 -12.19 -3.29 2.07
CA LYS A 72 -12.55 -2.00 2.71
C LYS A 72 -11.71 -1.69 3.95
N ARG A 73 -11.39 -2.71 4.76
CA ARG A 73 -10.47 -2.56 5.90
C ARG A 73 -9.05 -2.21 5.43
N ARG A 74 -8.56 -2.86 4.36
CA ARG A 74 -7.24 -2.59 3.79
C ARG A 74 -7.15 -1.16 3.25
N VAL A 75 -8.15 -0.70 2.49
CA VAL A 75 -8.25 0.67 1.98
C VAL A 75 -8.14 1.66 3.14
N ARG A 76 -8.92 1.47 4.21
CA ARG A 76 -8.88 2.37 5.38
C ARG A 76 -7.49 2.44 6.02
N LEU A 77 -6.79 1.31 6.14
CA LEU A 77 -5.43 1.29 6.66
C LEU A 77 -4.41 1.97 5.73
N LEU A 78 -4.67 2.01 4.42
CA LEU A 78 -3.80 2.67 3.45
C LEU A 78 -4.05 4.18 3.35
N LEU A 79 -5.15 4.70 3.91
CA LEU A 79 -5.39 6.14 4.01
C LEU A 79 -4.45 6.80 5.02
N GLU A 80 -4.10 6.08 6.09
CA GLU A 80 -3.18 6.54 7.11
C GLU A 80 -1.73 6.40 6.63
N GLU A 81 -0.84 7.30 7.07
CA GLU A 81 0.59 7.18 6.78
C GLU A 81 1.15 5.92 7.46
N PRO A 82 1.85 5.03 6.74
CA PRO A 82 2.34 3.79 7.32
C PRO A 82 3.46 4.07 8.33
N TYR A 83 3.46 3.30 9.42
CA TYR A 83 4.52 3.34 10.42
C TYR A 83 5.87 3.01 9.78
N SER A 84 6.88 3.81 10.13
CA SER A 84 8.23 3.67 9.57
C SER A 84 9.28 3.49 10.65
N GLN A 85 10.42 2.89 10.29
CA GLN A 85 11.54 2.71 11.22
C GLN A 85 12.04 4.05 11.78
N LYS A 86 12.03 5.12 10.97
CA LYS A 86 12.43 6.47 11.40
C LYS A 86 11.53 7.02 12.50
N GLU A 87 10.24 6.69 12.46
CA GLU A 87 9.29 7.05 13.51
C GLU A 87 9.59 6.31 14.81
N ALA A 88 9.99 5.04 14.73
CA ALA A 88 10.45 4.26 15.89
C ALA A 88 11.70 4.87 16.53
N GLU A 89 12.68 5.26 15.71
CA GLU A 89 13.92 5.89 16.15
C GLU A 89 13.65 7.27 16.78
N ALA A 90 12.80 8.08 16.15
CA ALA A 90 12.38 9.38 16.67
C ALA A 90 11.67 9.24 18.03
N ALA A 91 10.82 8.23 18.20
CA ALA A 91 10.17 7.92 19.47
C ALA A 91 11.17 7.47 20.55
N ALA A 92 12.27 6.82 20.16
CA ALA A 92 13.38 6.48 21.05
C ALA A 92 14.35 7.66 21.30
N GLY A 93 14.10 8.83 20.70
CA GLY A 93 14.93 10.04 20.85
C GLY A 93 16.08 10.17 19.84
N ILE A 94 16.19 9.26 18.88
CA ILE A 94 17.22 9.28 17.84
C ILE A 94 16.66 10.02 16.61
N GLY A 95 17.25 11.15 16.23
CA GLY A 95 16.84 11.90 15.03
C GLY A 95 15.43 12.49 15.09
N ALA A 96 14.90 12.72 16.30
CA ALA A 96 13.52 13.17 16.50
C ALA A 96 13.22 14.50 15.80
N VAL A 97 14.11 15.49 15.91
CA VAL A 97 13.94 16.82 15.30
C VAL A 97 13.79 16.72 13.78
N ASP A 98 14.68 15.97 13.12
CA ASP A 98 14.66 15.79 11.67
C ASP A 98 13.40 15.07 11.20
N PHE A 99 12.89 14.12 12.00
CA PHE A 99 11.67 13.39 11.67
C PHE A 99 10.42 14.27 11.74
N TYR A 100 10.23 15.01 12.84
CA TYR A 100 9.04 15.84 13.02
C TYR A 100 9.02 17.04 12.05
N THR A 101 10.15 17.70 11.83
CA THR A 101 10.26 18.77 10.82
C THR A 101 9.94 18.26 9.41
N ALA A 102 10.42 17.08 9.03
CA ALA A 102 10.07 16.47 7.75
C ALA A 102 8.58 16.08 7.66
N LYS A 103 7.97 15.68 8.78
CA LYS A 103 6.54 15.34 8.85
C LYS A 103 5.67 16.58 8.67
N GLU A 104 6.01 17.67 9.33
CA GLU A 104 5.35 18.98 9.18
C GLU A 104 5.45 19.48 7.74
N ALA A 105 6.65 19.49 7.15
CA ALA A 105 6.86 19.90 5.76
C ALA A 105 6.04 19.06 4.75
N ARG A 106 5.85 17.76 5.01
CA ARG A 106 4.99 16.89 4.17
C ARG A 106 3.51 17.20 4.34
N ALA A 107 3.06 17.54 5.54
CA ALA A 107 1.69 17.94 5.81
C ALA A 107 1.37 19.28 5.12
N GLU A 108 2.27 20.25 5.21
CA GLU A 108 2.16 21.53 4.49
C GLU A 108 2.13 21.32 2.97
N ALA A 109 3.02 20.49 2.42
CA ALA A 109 3.02 20.16 1.00
C ALA A 109 1.73 19.44 0.55
N ALA A 110 1.08 18.68 1.42
CA ALA A 110 -0.20 18.04 1.14
C ALA A 110 -1.35 19.06 1.14
N GLN A 111 -1.37 19.98 2.11
CA GLN A 111 -2.35 21.09 2.17
C GLN A 111 -2.25 21.95 0.92
N ASN A 112 -1.04 22.40 0.56
CA ASN A 112 -0.82 23.21 -0.64
C ASN A 112 -1.30 22.54 -1.94
N LYS A 113 -1.21 21.21 -2.04
CA LYS A 113 -1.76 20.48 -3.20
C LYS A 113 -3.29 20.49 -3.22
N MET A 114 -3.93 20.28 -2.07
CA MET A 114 -5.38 20.31 -1.96
C MET A 114 -5.94 21.71 -2.26
N ASP A 115 -5.26 22.78 -1.85
CA ASP A 115 -5.68 24.16 -2.12
C ASP A 115 -5.57 24.54 -3.62
N VAL A 116 -4.56 24.01 -4.32
CA VAL A 116 -4.41 24.18 -5.78
C VAL A 116 -5.51 23.42 -6.53
N ASP A 117 -5.85 22.20 -6.12
CA ASP A 117 -6.89 21.39 -6.78
C ASP A 117 -8.32 21.94 -6.56
N VAL A 118 -8.55 22.78 -5.55
CA VAL A 118 -9.85 23.41 -5.25
C VAL A 118 -10.02 24.78 -5.93
N SER A 119 -8.92 25.43 -6.34
CA SER A 119 -8.92 26.76 -6.98
C SER A 119 -8.95 26.73 -8.51
N VAL A 120 -8.90 25.54 -9.11
CA VAL A 120 -9.05 25.26 -10.56
C VAL A 120 -10.43 24.67 -10.82
#